data_AF-A0A439KL96-F1
#
_entry.id   AF-A0A439KL96-F1
#
_cell.length_a   1.000
_cell.length_b   1.000
_cell.length_c   1.000
_cell.angle_alpha   90.00
_cell.angle_beta   90.00
_cell.angle_gamma   90.00
#
_symmetry.space_group_name_H-M   'P 1'
#
loop_
_entity.id
_entity.type
_entity.pdbx_description
1 polymer ?
#
loop_
_entity_poly.entity_id
_entity_poly.type
_entity_poly.pdbx_seq_one_letter_code
_entity_poly.pdbx_strand_id
1 'polypeptide(L)'
;MTSNIIVGAGLAVALFAAVTGTALAEDTPKLTELSPDGKDACFGRIYDAAHLKLRPNQKVGRIFFYYGSDPVSHPNEGPSSGPSGYNGFMATTVRGAKKPEWVGGWCGKDDPQSSEIHCGMECDRTMALLNVDEKGRLIVSGVHRDLYLDAGAEDELGEKEYAKQALGTEDDGFRLDRMPAQTCKAEFARIDPVDPALGAPLRERLKPDQPFCYGRDYDAAHLGSHPDQATHTIRVFRGPIELASFAKDGDPASWPSGADIVVSVTTRRNAAEVTQSYSCDGEADQWRCVASGKTSDFSCDIAAKEIYLRRGANGTMMLANPNSSLPIIDLCSKAAEGETASDDRVYRLEPMPQAACAP
;
A
#
# COMPACT_ATOMS: atom_id res chain seq x y z
N MET A 1 28.79 -76.82 2.22
CA MET A 1 28.22 -77.10 3.55
C MET A 1 28.73 -76.03 4.50
N THR A 2 27.79 -75.35 5.17
CA THR A 2 27.90 -74.64 6.47
C THR A 2 28.99 -73.57 6.63
N SER A 3 28.64 -72.27 6.72
CA SER A 3 28.18 -71.54 7.94
C SER A 3 29.31 -71.39 8.98
N ASN A 4 29.62 -70.25 9.61
CA ASN A 4 28.90 -69.00 9.90
C ASN A 4 29.91 -67.86 10.16
N ILE A 5 29.56 -66.61 9.84
CA ILE A 5 30.13 -65.42 10.47
C ILE A 5 29.00 -64.71 11.23
N ILE A 6 29.30 -64.39 12.49
CA ILE A 6 28.43 -63.76 13.48
C ILE A 6 28.52 -62.23 13.34
N VAL A 7 27.34 -61.64 13.15
CA VAL A 7 26.74 -60.43 13.76
C VAL A 7 27.66 -59.36 14.37
N GLY A 8 27.49 -58.13 13.89
CA GLY A 8 27.73 -56.89 14.63
C GLY A 8 26.79 -55.79 14.11
N ALA A 9 25.71 -55.53 14.85
CA ALA A 9 24.65 -54.60 14.49
C ALA A 9 25.08 -53.13 14.67
N GLY A 10 25.01 -52.33 13.61
CA GLY A 10 25.16 -50.88 13.62
C GLY A 10 23.86 -50.20 13.19
N LEU A 11 23.45 -49.19 13.96
CA LEU A 11 22.17 -48.47 13.90
C LEU A 11 21.82 -47.94 12.50
N ALA A 12 20.58 -48.20 12.08
CA ALA A 12 19.92 -47.52 10.97
C ALA A 12 19.35 -46.17 11.44
N VAL A 13 19.96 -45.07 11.01
CA VAL A 13 19.34 -43.74 11.02
C VAL A 13 18.78 -43.51 9.63
N ALA A 14 17.47 -43.74 9.46
CA ALA A 14 16.75 -43.35 8.27
C ALA A 14 16.62 -41.82 8.25
N LEU A 15 17.41 -41.16 7.40
CA LEU A 15 17.20 -39.75 7.08
C LEU A 15 15.88 -39.62 6.32
N PHE A 16 14.88 -39.02 6.97
CA PHE A 16 13.75 -38.38 6.32
C PHE A 16 14.29 -37.24 5.45
N ALA A 17 14.42 -37.48 4.15
CA ALA A 17 14.54 -36.40 3.17
C ALA A 17 13.17 -35.71 3.10
N ALA A 18 13.02 -34.61 3.81
CA ALA A 18 11.91 -33.69 3.68
C ALA A 18 11.87 -33.19 2.22
N VAL A 19 10.83 -33.58 1.50
CA VAL A 19 10.43 -32.93 0.25
C VAL A 19 9.93 -31.54 0.65
N THR A 20 10.84 -30.57 0.73
CA THR A 20 10.46 -29.16 0.71
C THR A 20 10.05 -28.84 -0.72
N GLY A 21 8.79 -29.14 -1.04
CA GLY A 21 8.15 -28.59 -2.22
C GLY A 21 8.16 -27.08 -2.05
N THR A 22 8.99 -26.40 -2.83
CA THR A 22 8.76 -24.99 -3.14
C THR A 22 7.39 -24.93 -3.79
N ALA A 23 6.39 -24.44 -3.05
CA ALA A 23 5.13 -24.00 -3.62
C ALA A 23 5.46 -22.78 -4.50
N LEU A 24 5.92 -23.06 -5.72
CA LEU A 24 5.80 -22.11 -6.80
C LEU A 24 4.30 -21.85 -6.96
N ALA A 25 3.92 -20.58 -7.00
CA ALA A 25 2.56 -20.16 -7.29
C ALA A 25 2.21 -20.61 -8.72
N GLU A 26 1.78 -21.87 -8.86
CA GLU A 26 1.32 -22.44 -10.11
C GLU A 26 -0.15 -22.04 -10.34
N ASP A 27 -0.34 -21.32 -11.45
CA ASP A 27 -1.57 -21.10 -12.20
C ASP A 27 -2.82 -20.65 -11.40
N THR A 28 -2.96 -19.33 -11.24
CA THR A 28 -4.31 -18.74 -11.13
C THR A 28 -5.17 -19.31 -12.26
N PRO A 29 -6.34 -19.91 -11.98
CA PRO A 29 -7.19 -20.50 -13.01
C PRO A 29 -7.47 -19.47 -14.10
N LYS A 30 -7.03 -19.77 -15.33
CA LYS A 30 -7.24 -18.88 -16.48
C LYS A 30 -8.71 -18.96 -16.89
N LEU A 31 -9.49 -17.95 -16.50
CA LEU A 31 -10.89 -17.80 -16.89
C LEU A 31 -10.95 -17.22 -18.30
N THR A 32 -10.81 -18.09 -19.31
CA THR A 32 -10.73 -17.70 -20.73
C THR A 32 -12.03 -17.06 -21.23
N GLU A 33 -13.16 -17.30 -20.57
CA GLU A 33 -14.44 -16.65 -20.88
C GLU A 33 -14.40 -15.15 -20.55
N LEU A 34 -13.73 -14.77 -19.46
CA LEU A 34 -13.55 -13.37 -19.07
C LEU A 34 -12.39 -12.74 -19.86
N SER A 35 -11.30 -13.50 -20.02
CA SER A 35 -10.06 -13.06 -20.67
C SER A 35 -9.52 -14.10 -21.66
N PRO A 36 -10.02 -14.10 -22.91
CA PRO A 36 -9.57 -15.05 -23.93
C PRO A 36 -8.09 -14.90 -24.31
N ASP A 37 -7.53 -13.69 -24.19
CA ASP A 37 -6.13 -13.37 -24.51
C ASP A 37 -5.23 -13.29 -23.27
N GLY A 38 -5.75 -13.63 -22.09
CA GLY A 38 -5.02 -13.60 -20.81
C GLY A 38 -4.70 -12.20 -20.30
N LYS A 39 -5.25 -11.13 -20.89
CA LYS A 39 -5.08 -9.75 -20.44
C LYS A 39 -6.16 -9.32 -19.45
N ASP A 40 -5.94 -8.19 -18.78
CA ASP A 40 -6.97 -7.56 -17.95
C ASP A 40 -8.27 -7.36 -18.75
N ALA A 41 -9.41 -7.72 -18.16
CA ALA A 41 -10.74 -7.59 -18.74
C ALA A 41 -11.60 -6.64 -17.90
N CYS A 42 -12.43 -5.84 -18.58
CA CYS A 42 -13.34 -4.89 -17.94
C CYS A 42 -14.75 -5.07 -18.49
N PHE A 43 -15.71 -5.08 -17.58
CA PHE A 43 -17.13 -5.12 -17.86
C PHE A 43 -17.81 -4.03 -17.02
N GLY A 44 -18.72 -3.27 -17.62
CA GLY A 44 -19.36 -2.18 -16.91
C GLY A 44 -20.77 -1.89 -17.37
N ARG A 45 -21.50 -1.17 -16.51
CA ARG A 45 -22.78 -0.56 -16.86
C ARG A 45 -23.01 0.70 -16.06
N ILE A 46 -23.53 1.71 -16.75
CA ILE A 46 -23.98 2.97 -16.18
C ILE A 46 -25.47 3.08 -16.47
N TYR A 47 -26.27 3.23 -15.41
CA TYR A 47 -27.71 3.40 -15.50
C TYR A 47 -28.04 4.90 -15.50
N ASP A 48 -28.85 5.32 -16.46
CA ASP A 48 -29.32 6.70 -16.53
C ASP A 48 -30.47 6.96 -15.54
N ALA A 49 -30.83 8.23 -15.39
CA ALA A 49 -31.90 8.64 -14.50
C ALA A 49 -33.27 8.05 -14.89
N ALA A 50 -33.51 7.75 -16.16
CA ALA A 50 -34.78 7.20 -16.63
C ALA A 50 -34.94 5.73 -16.19
N HIS A 51 -33.92 4.90 -16.39
CA HIS A 51 -33.86 3.53 -15.89
C HIS A 51 -34.04 3.50 -14.38
N LEU A 52 -33.29 4.35 -13.68
CA LEU A 52 -33.31 4.40 -12.23
C LEU A 52 -34.67 4.87 -11.68
N LYS A 53 -35.39 5.74 -12.39
CA LYS A 53 -36.77 6.11 -12.03
C LYS A 53 -37.75 4.94 -12.14
N LEU A 54 -37.54 4.03 -13.09
CA LEU A 54 -38.38 2.83 -13.29
C LEU A 54 -38.05 1.69 -12.32
N ARG A 55 -36.91 1.77 -11.63
CA ARG A 55 -36.40 0.78 -10.68
C ARG A 55 -36.16 1.44 -9.32
N PRO A 56 -37.21 1.78 -8.56
CA PRO A 56 -37.08 2.59 -7.36
C PRO A 56 -36.25 1.94 -6.26
N ASN A 57 -36.14 0.60 -6.25
CA ASN A 57 -35.41 -0.15 -5.24
C ASN A 57 -33.99 -0.54 -5.70
N GLN A 58 -33.57 -0.17 -6.90
CA GLN A 58 -32.19 -0.32 -7.38
C GLN A 58 -31.36 0.88 -6.91
N LYS A 59 -30.45 0.74 -5.94
CA LYS A 59 -29.59 1.85 -5.52
C LYS A 59 -28.38 2.01 -6.41
N VAL A 60 -27.85 0.94 -6.99
CA VAL A 60 -26.66 0.97 -7.84
C VAL A 60 -26.96 1.72 -9.15
N GLY A 61 -26.29 2.85 -9.35
CA GLY A 61 -26.35 3.63 -10.59
C GLY A 61 -25.21 3.30 -11.56
N ARG A 62 -24.11 2.75 -11.04
CA ARG A 62 -22.92 2.36 -11.82
C ARG A 62 -22.36 1.08 -11.23
N ILE A 63 -22.01 0.12 -12.06
CA ILE A 63 -21.36 -1.13 -11.66
C ILE A 63 -20.29 -1.50 -12.67
N PHE A 64 -19.13 -1.90 -12.16
CA PHE A 64 -17.99 -2.33 -12.94
C PHE A 64 -17.40 -3.59 -12.32
N PHE A 65 -17.08 -4.56 -13.15
CA PHE A 65 -16.33 -5.75 -12.79
C PHE A 65 -15.05 -5.78 -13.61
N TYR A 66 -13.93 -6.03 -12.93
CA TYR A 66 -12.61 -6.06 -13.51
C TYR A 66 -11.92 -7.37 -13.13
N TYR A 67 -11.40 -8.08 -14.13
CA TYR A 67 -10.65 -9.32 -13.95
C TYR A 67 -9.21 -9.09 -14.40
N GLY A 68 -8.24 -9.36 -13.53
CA GLY A 68 -6.82 -9.17 -13.82
C GLY A 68 -6.06 -8.53 -12.68
N SER A 69 -5.06 -7.72 -13.02
CA SER A 69 -4.11 -7.13 -12.06
C SER A 69 -4.77 -6.03 -11.22
N ASP A 70 -4.51 -6.02 -9.91
CA ASP A 70 -5.09 -5.09 -8.93
C ASP A 70 -5.31 -3.65 -9.47
N PRO A 71 -6.57 -3.22 -9.65
CA PRO A 71 -6.90 -1.89 -10.16
C PRO A 71 -7.05 -0.83 -9.06
N VAL A 72 -6.91 -1.20 -7.78
CA VAL A 72 -7.21 -0.36 -6.61
C VAL A 72 -5.95 0.09 -5.91
N SER A 73 -4.98 -0.82 -5.75
CA SER A 73 -3.72 -0.52 -5.10
C SER A 73 -3.01 0.65 -5.78
N HIS A 74 -2.70 1.68 -4.99
CA HIS A 74 -1.91 2.80 -5.47
C HIS A 74 -0.43 2.46 -5.50
N PRO A 75 0.39 3.20 -6.28
CA PRO A 75 1.84 3.20 -6.10
C PRO A 75 2.19 3.51 -4.64
N ASN A 76 2.66 2.49 -3.94
CA ASN A 76 3.05 2.54 -2.54
C ASN A 76 4.58 2.56 -2.42
N GLU A 77 5.08 2.82 -1.22
CA GLU A 77 6.49 2.91 -0.86
C GLU A 77 7.09 1.56 -0.44
N GLY A 78 6.27 0.53 -0.23
CA GLY A 78 6.75 -0.80 0.09
C GLY A 78 7.52 -1.44 -1.07
N PRO A 79 8.32 -2.48 -0.81
CA PRO A 79 8.89 -3.29 -1.89
C PRO A 79 7.76 -3.76 -2.81
N SER A 80 8.06 -3.94 -4.10
CA SER A 80 7.06 -4.38 -5.08
C SER A 80 6.41 -5.68 -4.61
N SER A 81 5.28 -5.58 -3.91
CA SER A 81 4.52 -6.74 -3.48
C SER A 81 3.95 -7.40 -4.72
N GLY A 82 3.98 -8.73 -4.76
CA GLY A 82 3.27 -9.50 -5.78
C GLY A 82 1.78 -9.13 -5.81
N PRO A 83 1.03 -9.60 -6.82
CA PRO A 83 -0.40 -9.32 -6.94
C PRO A 83 -1.13 -9.65 -5.64
N SER A 84 -2.19 -8.90 -5.31
CA SER A 84 -2.98 -8.96 -4.06
C SER A 84 -3.66 -10.31 -3.77
N GLY A 85 -3.32 -11.37 -4.50
CA GLY A 85 -3.97 -12.67 -4.48
C GLY A 85 -5.31 -12.68 -5.22
N TYR A 86 -6.04 -11.56 -5.23
CA TYR A 86 -7.28 -11.42 -5.98
C TYR A 86 -7.06 -11.38 -7.49
N ASN A 87 -8.04 -11.90 -8.20
CA ASN A 87 -8.11 -11.84 -9.65
C ASN A 87 -9.40 -11.19 -10.16
N GLY A 88 -10.39 -10.93 -9.29
CA GLY A 88 -11.64 -10.26 -9.60
C GLY A 88 -11.92 -9.10 -8.65
N PHE A 89 -12.42 -8.00 -9.20
CA PHE A 89 -12.69 -6.76 -8.47
C PHE A 89 -14.02 -6.20 -8.93
N MET A 90 -14.87 -5.79 -7.99
CA MET A 90 -16.16 -5.17 -8.27
C MET A 90 -16.28 -3.81 -7.61
N ALA A 91 -16.66 -2.81 -8.39
CA ALA A 91 -16.96 -1.47 -7.91
C ALA A 91 -18.41 -1.09 -8.24
N THR A 92 -19.12 -0.53 -7.26
CA THR A 92 -20.44 0.05 -7.48
C THR A 92 -20.50 1.49 -6.97
N THR A 93 -21.27 2.33 -7.67
CA THR A 93 -21.63 3.67 -7.18
C THR A 93 -23.14 3.72 -7.05
N VAL A 94 -23.63 3.89 -5.82
CA VAL A 94 -25.06 4.10 -5.55
C VAL A 94 -25.50 5.51 -5.91
N ARG A 95 -26.80 5.71 -6.15
CA ARG A 95 -27.39 7.01 -6.46
C ARG A 95 -27.02 8.06 -5.41
N GLY A 96 -26.49 9.19 -5.88
CA GLY A 96 -26.09 10.30 -5.02
C GLY A 96 -24.71 10.16 -4.37
N ALA A 97 -24.06 8.99 -4.46
CA ALA A 97 -22.69 8.82 -4.01
C ALA A 97 -21.70 9.47 -4.98
N LYS A 98 -20.66 10.12 -4.44
CA LYS A 98 -19.59 10.74 -5.23
C LYS A 98 -18.49 9.74 -5.60
N LYS A 99 -18.23 8.79 -4.71
CA LYS A 99 -17.19 7.77 -4.82
C LYS A 99 -17.83 6.38 -4.90
N PRO A 100 -17.25 5.45 -5.67
CA PRO A 100 -17.64 4.06 -5.62
C PRO A 100 -17.16 3.38 -4.33
N GLU A 101 -17.86 2.32 -3.94
CA GLU A 101 -17.39 1.30 -3.01
C GLU A 101 -16.87 0.10 -3.81
N TRP A 102 -15.96 -0.67 -3.23
CA TRP A 102 -15.31 -1.77 -3.93
C TRP A 102 -15.06 -2.98 -3.04
N VAL A 103 -14.95 -4.14 -3.70
CA VAL A 103 -14.53 -5.42 -3.11
C VAL A 103 -13.62 -6.16 -4.08
N GLY A 104 -12.67 -6.90 -3.53
CA GLY A 104 -11.80 -7.84 -4.25
C GLY A 104 -12.19 -9.28 -3.91
N GLY A 105 -11.85 -10.21 -4.79
CA GLY A 105 -12.14 -11.62 -4.55
C GLY A 105 -11.39 -12.58 -5.46
N TRP A 106 -11.50 -13.86 -5.11
CA TRP A 106 -11.00 -14.98 -5.90
C TRP A 106 -12.13 -15.55 -6.75
N CYS A 107 -12.04 -15.30 -8.05
CA CYS A 107 -12.92 -15.84 -9.06
C CYS A 107 -12.32 -17.10 -9.66
N GLY A 108 -13.13 -18.17 -9.70
CA GLY A 108 -12.76 -19.45 -10.25
C GLY A 108 -13.98 -20.26 -10.65
N LYS A 109 -13.73 -21.46 -11.18
CA LYS A 109 -14.78 -22.45 -11.42
C LYS A 109 -14.51 -23.65 -10.52
N ASP A 110 -15.55 -24.14 -9.86
CA ASP A 110 -15.46 -25.39 -9.12
C ASP A 110 -15.38 -26.60 -10.07
N ASP A 111 -16.06 -26.52 -11.21
CA ASP A 111 -16.00 -27.47 -12.31
C ASP A 111 -15.53 -26.75 -13.60
N PRO A 112 -14.41 -27.15 -14.23
CA PRO A 112 -13.96 -26.60 -15.50
C PRO A 112 -15.01 -26.60 -16.62
N GLN A 113 -15.99 -27.52 -16.58
CA GLN A 113 -17.08 -27.60 -17.56
C GLN A 113 -18.26 -26.66 -17.26
N SER A 114 -18.33 -26.08 -16.06
CA SER A 114 -19.36 -25.12 -15.70
C SER A 114 -19.21 -23.83 -16.50
N SER A 115 -20.32 -23.21 -16.91
CA SER A 115 -20.32 -21.84 -17.42
C SER A 115 -20.35 -20.79 -16.31
N GLU A 116 -20.69 -21.21 -15.08
CA GLU A 116 -20.73 -20.32 -13.92
C GLU A 116 -19.34 -20.21 -13.28
N ILE A 117 -18.96 -18.98 -12.98
CA ILE A 117 -17.73 -18.62 -12.29
C ILE A 117 -18.13 -18.09 -10.91
N HIS A 118 -17.65 -18.73 -9.85
CA HIS A 118 -17.87 -18.29 -8.48
C HIS A 118 -16.76 -17.32 -8.06
N CYS A 119 -17.14 -16.17 -7.50
CA CYS A 119 -16.21 -15.23 -6.91
C CYS A 119 -16.45 -15.11 -5.40
N GLY A 120 -15.51 -15.64 -4.63
CA GLY A 120 -15.49 -15.52 -3.16
C GLY A 120 -14.68 -14.31 -2.68
N MET A 121 -14.97 -13.85 -1.47
CA MET A 121 -14.26 -12.82 -0.72
C MET A 121 -13.72 -13.43 0.59
N GLU A 122 -13.00 -12.62 1.37
CA GLU A 122 -12.62 -12.96 2.74
C GLU A 122 -13.81 -13.48 3.56
N CYS A 123 -13.49 -14.35 4.53
CA CYS A 123 -14.46 -14.93 5.47
C CYS A 123 -15.57 -15.75 4.78
N ASP A 124 -15.21 -16.46 3.71
CA ASP A 124 -16.10 -17.35 2.94
C ASP A 124 -17.37 -16.66 2.40
N ARG A 125 -17.31 -15.33 2.21
CA ARG A 125 -18.42 -14.56 1.65
C ARG A 125 -18.43 -14.64 0.13
N THR A 126 -19.60 -14.54 -0.47
CA THR A 126 -19.74 -14.49 -1.93
C THR A 126 -19.74 -13.03 -2.41
N MET A 127 -18.84 -12.68 -3.33
CA MET A 127 -18.89 -11.41 -4.05
C MET A 127 -20.00 -11.45 -5.09
N ALA A 128 -19.97 -12.46 -5.96
CA ALA A 128 -20.93 -12.67 -7.04
C ALA A 128 -20.75 -14.05 -7.69
N LEU A 129 -21.79 -14.48 -8.39
CA LEU A 129 -21.78 -15.50 -9.42
C LEU A 129 -21.70 -14.81 -10.79
N LEU A 130 -20.82 -15.30 -11.65
CA LEU A 130 -20.54 -14.69 -12.95
C LEU A 130 -20.84 -15.67 -14.08
N ASN A 131 -21.44 -15.17 -15.16
CA ASN A 131 -21.62 -15.93 -16.39
C ASN A 131 -21.47 -15.01 -17.60
N VAL A 132 -20.83 -15.47 -18.68
CA VAL A 132 -20.69 -14.70 -19.91
C VAL A 132 -21.74 -15.16 -20.91
N ASP A 133 -22.59 -14.23 -21.37
CA ASP A 133 -23.61 -14.54 -22.36
C ASP A 133 -23.02 -14.72 -23.76
N GLU A 134 -23.83 -15.22 -24.70
CA GLU A 134 -23.42 -15.46 -26.10
C GLU A 134 -22.92 -14.20 -26.84
N LYS A 135 -23.20 -13.01 -26.30
CA LYS A 135 -22.76 -11.72 -26.86
C LYS A 135 -21.49 -11.20 -26.18
N GLY A 136 -20.87 -12.00 -25.30
CA GLY A 136 -19.68 -11.61 -24.55
C GLY A 136 -19.96 -10.61 -23.43
N ARG A 137 -21.20 -10.50 -22.96
CA ARG A 137 -21.58 -9.64 -21.83
C ARG A 137 -21.56 -10.43 -20.54
N LEU A 138 -21.12 -9.79 -19.47
CA LEU A 138 -21.04 -10.42 -18.16
C LEU A 138 -22.36 -10.27 -17.42
N ILE A 139 -22.92 -11.38 -16.96
CA ILE A 139 -24.01 -11.43 -16.00
C ILE A 139 -23.39 -11.57 -14.61
N VAL A 140 -23.75 -10.67 -13.71
CA VAL A 140 -23.33 -10.65 -12.31
C VAL A 140 -24.57 -10.87 -11.46
N SER A 141 -24.63 -11.99 -10.76
CA SER A 141 -25.77 -12.40 -9.92
C SER A 141 -25.32 -12.86 -8.53
N GLY A 142 -26.25 -13.11 -7.62
CA GLY A 142 -25.92 -13.49 -6.24
C GLY A 142 -25.22 -12.36 -5.49
N VAL A 143 -25.43 -11.10 -5.91
CA VAL A 143 -24.87 -9.93 -5.22
C VAL A 143 -25.71 -9.70 -3.97
N HIS A 144 -25.13 -9.99 -2.81
CA HIS A 144 -25.80 -9.76 -1.54
C HIS A 144 -25.94 -8.26 -1.24
N ARG A 145 -27.04 -7.89 -0.57
CA ARG A 145 -27.29 -6.49 -0.20
C ARG A 145 -26.26 -5.92 0.76
N ASP A 146 -25.64 -6.78 1.55
CA ASP A 146 -24.61 -6.45 2.53
C ASP A 146 -23.18 -6.56 1.96
N LEU A 147 -23.00 -6.59 0.64
CA LEU A 147 -21.70 -6.79 -0.02
C LEU A 147 -20.55 -6.00 0.60
N TYR A 148 -20.80 -4.73 0.96
CA TYR A 148 -19.80 -3.81 1.53
C TYR A 148 -19.87 -3.66 3.05
N LEU A 149 -20.77 -4.40 3.71
CA LEU A 149 -20.98 -4.35 5.15
C LEU A 149 -20.38 -5.58 5.82
N ASP A 150 -20.10 -5.48 7.11
CA ASP A 150 -19.63 -6.61 7.91
C ASP A 150 -20.70 -7.71 8.01
N ALA A 151 -20.25 -8.95 8.24
CA ALA A 151 -21.15 -10.08 8.45
C ALA A 151 -22.02 -9.83 9.69
N GLY A 152 -23.35 -9.95 9.55
CA GLY A 152 -24.29 -9.67 10.64
C GLY A 152 -24.71 -8.19 10.76
N ALA A 153 -24.32 -7.33 9.83
CA ALA A 153 -24.63 -5.89 9.88
C ALA A 153 -26.13 -5.56 10.00
N GLU A 154 -27.04 -6.41 9.52
CA GLU A 154 -28.48 -6.20 9.69
C GLU A 154 -28.90 -6.19 11.17
N ASP A 155 -28.37 -7.12 11.95
CA ASP A 155 -28.66 -7.25 13.38
C ASP A 155 -27.97 -6.14 14.19
N GLU A 156 -26.75 -5.76 13.81
CA GLU A 156 -25.94 -4.78 14.55
C GLU A 156 -26.36 -3.33 14.31
N LEU A 157 -26.66 -2.98 13.05
CA LEU A 157 -27.06 -1.61 12.67
C LEU A 157 -28.56 -1.35 12.92
N GLY A 158 -29.35 -2.42 12.98
CA GLY A 158 -30.80 -2.37 12.95
C GLY A 158 -31.36 -1.97 11.57
N GLU A 159 -32.63 -2.33 11.35
CA GLU A 159 -33.29 -2.29 10.03
C GLU A 159 -33.12 -0.95 9.28
N LYS A 160 -33.26 0.18 9.97
CA LYS A 160 -33.23 1.51 9.33
C LYS A 160 -31.85 1.89 8.82
N GLU A 161 -30.79 1.66 9.61
CA GLU A 161 -29.44 2.02 9.22
C GLU A 161 -28.87 0.99 8.23
N TYR A 162 -29.19 -0.29 8.43
CA TYR A 162 -28.92 -1.33 7.42
C TYR A 162 -29.55 -0.97 6.07
N ALA A 163 -30.84 -0.64 6.04
CA ALA A 163 -31.53 -0.28 4.80
C ALA A 163 -30.97 0.97 4.13
N LYS A 164 -30.23 1.83 4.84
CA LYS A 164 -29.56 3.02 4.27
C LYS A 164 -28.24 2.64 3.62
N GLN A 165 -27.43 1.81 4.26
CA GLN A 165 -26.08 1.44 3.81
C GLN A 165 -26.08 0.27 2.81
N ALA A 166 -26.93 -0.74 3.04
CA ALA A 166 -27.03 -1.92 2.17
C ALA A 166 -27.47 -1.54 0.75
N LEU A 167 -27.08 -2.35 -0.22
CA LEU A 167 -27.58 -2.26 -1.59
C LEU A 167 -29.11 -2.43 -1.61
N GLY A 168 -29.70 -1.94 -2.68
CA GLY A 168 -31.12 -2.03 -2.96
C GLY A 168 -31.59 -3.46 -3.20
N THR A 169 -32.88 -3.72 -3.03
CA THR A 169 -33.44 -5.07 -3.25
C THR A 169 -33.51 -5.45 -4.73
N GLU A 170 -33.27 -4.51 -5.64
CA GLU A 170 -33.14 -4.75 -7.09
C GLU A 170 -31.68 -4.71 -7.57
N ASP A 171 -30.71 -4.60 -6.66
CA ASP A 171 -29.28 -4.55 -6.99
C ASP A 171 -28.67 -5.96 -7.11
N ASP A 172 -29.25 -6.79 -7.98
CA ASP A 172 -28.76 -8.12 -8.34
C ASP A 172 -29.10 -8.44 -9.81
N GLY A 173 -28.40 -9.41 -10.42
CA GLY A 173 -28.65 -9.84 -11.79
C GLY A 173 -28.26 -8.79 -12.84
N PHE A 174 -27.15 -8.09 -12.61
CA PHE A 174 -26.65 -7.07 -13.51
C PHE A 174 -26.14 -7.70 -14.81
N ARG A 175 -26.39 -7.02 -15.92
CA ARG A 175 -25.77 -7.35 -17.22
C ARG A 175 -24.85 -6.22 -17.63
N LEU A 176 -23.57 -6.52 -17.74
CA LEU A 176 -22.47 -5.60 -17.99
C LEU A 176 -21.90 -5.79 -19.39
N ASP A 177 -21.63 -4.69 -20.07
CA ASP A 177 -21.04 -4.71 -21.40
C ASP A 177 -19.50 -4.75 -21.29
N ARG A 178 -18.83 -5.46 -22.20
CA ARG A 178 -17.36 -5.48 -22.25
C ARG A 178 -16.84 -4.09 -22.65
N MET A 179 -15.82 -3.62 -21.95
CA MET A 179 -15.22 -2.29 -22.11
C MET A 179 -13.68 -2.39 -22.14
N PRO A 180 -12.97 -1.35 -22.62
CA PRO A 180 -11.52 -1.27 -22.47
C PRO A 180 -11.11 -1.33 -20.99
N ALA A 181 -10.05 -2.08 -20.66
CA ALA A 181 -9.54 -2.25 -19.29
C ALA A 181 -9.33 -0.92 -18.55
N GLN A 182 -8.86 0.10 -19.27
CA GLN A 182 -8.65 1.45 -18.73
C GLN A 182 -9.92 2.10 -18.17
N THR A 183 -11.10 1.70 -18.65
CA THR A 183 -12.40 2.22 -18.18
C THR A 183 -12.64 1.80 -16.74
N CYS A 184 -12.40 0.52 -16.41
CA CYS A 184 -12.50 0.04 -15.04
C CYS A 184 -11.42 0.69 -14.18
N LYS A 185 -10.16 0.73 -14.62
CA LYS A 185 -9.07 1.40 -13.88
C LYS A 185 -9.42 2.86 -13.53
N ALA A 186 -10.04 3.60 -14.45
CA ALA A 186 -10.52 4.95 -14.19
C ALA A 186 -11.68 5.01 -13.19
N GLU A 187 -12.58 4.03 -13.16
CA GLU A 187 -13.65 3.95 -12.16
C GLU A 187 -13.09 3.64 -10.76
N PHE A 188 -12.20 2.65 -10.63
CA PHE A 188 -11.54 2.30 -9.36
C PHE A 188 -10.67 3.47 -8.84
N ALA A 189 -10.01 4.22 -9.72
CA ALA A 189 -9.26 5.43 -9.33
C ALA A 189 -10.12 6.54 -8.70
N ARG A 190 -11.46 6.47 -8.77
CA ARG A 190 -12.36 7.42 -8.08
C ARG A 190 -12.57 7.12 -6.60
N ILE A 191 -12.22 5.91 -6.13
CA ILE A 191 -12.35 5.48 -4.72
C ILE A 191 -11.50 6.40 -3.85
N ASP A 192 -10.21 6.44 -4.18
CA ASP A 192 -9.23 7.30 -3.54
C ASP A 192 -8.32 7.94 -4.59
N PRO A 193 -8.71 9.11 -5.11
CA PRO A 193 -7.94 9.81 -6.14
C PRO A 193 -6.59 10.26 -5.60
N VAL A 194 -5.50 9.79 -6.22
CA VAL A 194 -4.15 10.27 -5.92
C VAL A 194 -3.97 11.67 -6.50
N ASP A 195 -3.47 12.61 -5.68
CA ASP A 195 -3.07 13.92 -6.16
C ASP A 195 -1.90 13.77 -7.17
N PRO A 196 -2.11 14.09 -8.46
CA PRO A 196 -1.08 13.94 -9.48
C PRO A 196 0.18 14.76 -9.19
N ALA A 197 0.07 15.83 -8.39
CA ALA A 197 1.21 16.65 -8.03
C ALA A 197 2.24 15.90 -7.17
N LEU A 198 1.85 14.83 -6.47
CA LEU A 198 2.74 14.02 -5.63
C LEU A 198 3.77 13.22 -6.44
N GLY A 199 3.49 12.94 -7.72
CA GLY A 199 4.36 12.16 -8.58
C GLY A 199 4.54 10.69 -8.16
N ALA A 200 5.60 10.06 -8.64
CA ALA A 200 5.93 8.67 -8.33
C ALA A 200 6.35 8.48 -6.85
N PRO A 201 6.22 7.26 -6.28
CA PRO A 201 6.74 6.92 -4.95
C PRO A 201 8.21 7.30 -4.75
N LEU A 202 8.59 7.62 -3.51
CA LEU A 202 9.99 7.87 -3.14
C LEU A 202 10.89 6.69 -3.48
N ARG A 203 10.43 5.43 -3.28
CA ARG A 203 11.20 4.23 -3.67
C ARG A 203 11.52 4.14 -5.16
N GLU A 204 10.72 4.77 -6.01
CA GLU A 204 10.97 4.80 -7.46
C GLU A 204 11.87 5.98 -7.84
N ARG A 205 11.72 7.11 -7.13
CA ARG A 205 12.49 8.34 -7.34
C ARG A 205 13.92 8.24 -6.82
N LEU A 206 14.12 7.55 -5.70
CA LEU A 206 15.40 7.35 -5.02
C LEU A 206 15.90 5.93 -5.30
N LYS A 207 17.21 5.77 -5.51
CA LYS A 207 17.82 4.48 -5.86
C LYS A 207 18.72 3.97 -4.74
N PRO A 208 18.79 2.64 -4.52
CA PRO A 208 19.57 2.06 -3.42
C PRO A 208 21.06 2.41 -3.46
N ASP A 209 21.60 2.60 -4.67
CA ASP A 209 23.01 2.84 -4.98
C ASP A 209 23.33 4.30 -5.30
N GLN A 210 22.38 5.22 -5.14
CA GLN A 210 22.57 6.65 -5.45
C GLN A 210 22.39 7.53 -4.22
N PRO A 211 23.26 8.54 -4.04
CA PRO A 211 23.08 9.51 -2.97
C PRO A 211 21.92 10.45 -3.30
N PHE A 212 21.23 10.95 -2.26
CA PHE A 212 20.23 12.01 -2.40
C PHE A 212 20.35 13.04 -1.28
N CYS A 213 19.86 14.25 -1.52
CA CYS A 213 19.89 15.36 -0.59
C CYS A 213 18.60 16.18 -0.75
N TYR A 214 17.85 16.30 0.33
CA TYR A 214 16.67 17.14 0.44
C TYR A 214 16.83 18.06 1.63
N GLY A 215 16.38 19.30 1.52
CA GLY A 215 16.55 20.23 2.61
C GLY A 215 15.68 21.47 2.51
N ARG A 216 15.76 22.27 3.56
CA ARG A 216 15.17 23.60 3.60
C ARG A 216 15.98 24.53 4.47
N ASP A 217 16.13 25.76 4.00
CA ASP A 217 16.69 26.88 4.73
C ASP A 217 15.59 27.90 4.98
N TYR A 218 15.53 28.42 6.20
CA TYR A 218 14.55 29.41 6.60
C TYR A 218 15.22 30.75 6.82
N ASP A 219 14.85 31.73 6.00
CA ASP A 219 15.40 33.08 6.10
C ASP A 219 14.87 33.85 7.32
N ALA A 220 15.49 35.01 7.60
CA ALA A 220 15.13 35.85 8.72
C ALA A 220 13.67 36.36 8.66
N ALA A 221 13.10 36.51 7.47
CA ALA A 221 11.73 36.98 7.30
C ALA A 221 10.71 35.88 7.68
N HIS A 222 10.95 34.64 7.23
CA HIS A 222 10.18 33.48 7.64
C HIS A 222 10.28 33.27 9.14
N LEU A 223 11.51 33.30 9.67
CA LEU A 223 11.71 33.09 11.09
C LEU A 223 11.08 34.20 11.95
N GLY A 224 11.07 35.44 11.48
CA GLY A 224 10.39 36.57 12.14
C GLY A 224 8.86 36.44 12.19
N SER A 225 8.26 35.73 11.24
CA SER A 225 6.80 35.46 11.19
C SER A 225 6.38 34.17 11.92
N HIS A 226 7.34 33.31 12.28
CA HIS A 226 7.10 32.05 12.99
C HIS A 226 7.95 32.03 14.28
N PRO A 227 7.57 32.80 15.33
CA PRO A 227 8.42 33.00 16.50
C PRO A 227 8.75 31.70 17.25
N ASP A 228 7.87 30.69 17.19
CA ASP A 228 8.00 29.44 17.93
C ASP A 228 8.81 28.36 17.18
N GLN A 229 9.08 28.56 15.89
CA GLN A 229 9.94 27.66 15.12
C GLN A 229 11.39 27.77 15.62
N ALA A 230 12.00 26.63 15.93
CA ALA A 230 13.38 26.56 16.42
C ALA A 230 14.37 26.20 15.31
N THR A 231 13.95 25.44 14.31
CA THR A 231 14.79 25.04 13.17
C THR A 231 15.12 26.21 12.25
N HIS A 232 16.39 26.35 11.91
CA HIS A 232 16.91 27.30 10.92
C HIS A 232 17.24 26.62 9.60
N THR A 233 17.92 25.47 9.65
CA THR A 233 18.14 24.60 8.50
C THR A 233 17.82 23.16 8.85
N ILE A 234 17.32 22.41 7.87
CA ILE A 234 17.09 20.98 7.99
C ILE A 234 17.49 20.28 6.70
N ARG A 235 18.09 19.10 6.83
CA ARG A 235 18.55 18.24 5.74
C ARG A 235 18.11 16.80 5.99
N VAL A 236 17.78 16.09 4.92
CA VAL A 236 17.60 14.65 4.86
C VAL A 236 18.46 14.15 3.69
N PHE A 237 19.41 13.26 3.97
CA PHE A 237 20.33 12.82 2.94
C PHE A 237 20.81 11.39 3.13
N ARG A 238 21.42 10.89 2.06
CA ARG A 238 22.12 9.61 2.00
C ARG A 238 23.43 9.84 1.29
N GLY A 239 24.54 9.65 2.00
CA GLY A 239 25.90 9.84 1.51
C GLY A 239 26.67 8.54 1.37
N PRO A 240 28.00 8.61 1.19
CA PRO A 240 28.85 7.42 0.99
C PRO A 240 28.78 6.40 2.13
N ILE A 241 28.59 6.85 3.38
CA ILE A 241 28.53 5.97 4.56
C ILE A 241 27.26 5.11 4.52
N GLU A 242 26.10 5.73 4.28
CA GLU A 242 24.81 5.03 4.24
C GLU A 242 24.72 4.12 3.01
N LEU A 243 25.30 4.53 1.87
CA LEU A 243 25.41 3.70 0.68
C LEU A 243 26.26 2.45 0.95
N ALA A 244 27.40 2.59 1.64
CA ALA A 244 28.24 1.47 2.01
C ALA A 244 27.56 0.53 3.01
N SER A 245 26.80 1.08 3.98
CA SER A 245 25.99 0.29 4.93
C SER A 245 24.99 -0.61 4.20
N PHE A 246 24.21 -0.03 3.29
CA PHE A 246 23.24 -0.79 2.50
C PHE A 246 23.89 -1.78 1.54
N ALA A 247 25.02 -1.43 0.91
CA ALA A 247 25.73 -2.36 0.03
C ALA A 247 26.26 -3.60 0.75
N LYS A 248 26.48 -3.51 2.07
CA LYS A 248 26.97 -4.61 2.89
C LYS A 248 25.85 -5.55 3.35
N ASP A 249 24.76 -5.00 3.87
CA ASP A 249 23.74 -5.76 4.61
C ASP A 249 22.32 -5.63 4.02
N GLY A 250 22.12 -4.80 2.99
CA GLY A 250 20.81 -4.54 2.36
C GLY A 250 20.53 -5.42 1.14
N ASP A 251 19.24 -5.51 0.77
CA ASP A 251 18.78 -6.22 -0.43
C ASP A 251 18.08 -5.25 -1.40
N PRO A 252 18.65 -4.99 -2.59
CA PRO A 252 18.03 -4.15 -3.62
C PRO A 252 16.63 -4.61 -4.06
N ALA A 253 16.31 -5.90 -3.97
CA ALA A 253 14.98 -6.42 -4.31
C ALA A 253 13.92 -6.02 -3.26
N SER A 254 14.34 -5.74 -2.03
CA SER A 254 13.50 -5.30 -0.92
C SER A 254 13.42 -3.77 -0.77
N TRP A 255 14.05 -3.01 -1.67
CA TRP A 255 14.10 -1.54 -1.59
C TRP A 255 12.69 -0.92 -1.42
N PRO A 256 12.49 -0.02 -0.44
CA PRO A 256 13.48 0.71 0.35
C PRO A 256 13.80 0.11 1.73
N SER A 257 13.49 -1.16 2.00
CA SER A 257 13.76 -1.75 3.32
C SER A 257 15.23 -1.75 3.69
N GLY A 258 15.53 -1.29 4.91
CA GLY A 258 16.89 -1.10 5.40
C GLY A 258 17.62 0.11 4.81
N ALA A 259 16.90 1.05 4.19
CA ALA A 259 17.51 2.27 3.68
C ALA A 259 17.99 3.17 4.83
N ASP A 260 19.30 3.21 5.06
CA ASP A 260 19.89 4.16 5.99
C ASP A 260 19.90 5.59 5.41
N ILE A 261 19.53 6.56 6.24
CA ILE A 261 19.50 8.00 5.95
C ILE A 261 20.02 8.79 7.14
N VAL A 262 20.36 10.05 6.89
CA VAL A 262 20.78 11.01 7.90
C VAL A 262 19.86 12.22 7.87
N VAL A 263 19.44 12.67 9.06
CA VAL A 263 18.78 13.95 9.26
C VAL A 263 19.74 14.89 9.99
N SER A 264 19.94 16.07 9.43
CA SER A 264 20.75 17.13 10.04
C SER A 264 19.92 18.38 10.26
N VAL A 265 20.09 19.03 11.42
CA VAL A 265 19.34 20.21 11.83
C VAL A 265 20.29 21.24 12.45
N THR A 266 20.12 22.50 12.06
CA THR A 266 20.64 23.65 12.83
C THR A 266 19.48 24.44 13.42
N THR A 267 19.67 25.01 14.60
CA THR A 267 18.60 25.77 15.29
C THR A 267 18.95 27.25 15.36
N ARG A 268 17.95 28.11 15.59
CA ARG A 268 18.14 29.56 15.77
C ARG A 268 19.11 29.90 16.90
N ARG A 269 19.13 29.09 17.96
CA ARG A 269 19.89 29.36 19.19
C ARG A 269 21.27 28.72 19.20
N ASN A 270 21.50 27.73 18.34
CA ASN A 270 22.75 27.00 18.28
C ASN A 270 23.16 26.80 16.82
N ALA A 271 24.31 27.37 16.46
CA ALA A 271 24.91 27.19 15.15
C ALA A 271 25.54 25.79 14.97
N ALA A 272 25.71 25.02 16.05
CA ALA A 272 26.15 23.65 15.96
C ALA A 272 25.06 22.78 15.32
N GLU A 273 25.47 22.06 14.28
CA GLU A 273 24.66 21.08 13.57
C GLU A 273 24.45 19.83 14.44
N VAL A 274 23.20 19.36 14.51
CA VAL A 274 22.82 18.11 15.14
C VAL A 274 22.48 17.12 14.03
N THR A 275 23.17 15.98 14.04
CA THR A 275 23.04 14.94 13.02
C THR A 275 22.55 13.64 13.65
N GLN A 276 21.60 12.98 13.00
CA GLN A 276 20.98 11.74 13.48
C GLN A 276 20.77 10.76 12.34
N SER A 277 21.11 9.51 12.60
CA SER A 277 20.97 8.41 11.64
C SER A 277 19.68 7.63 11.86
N TYR A 278 19.04 7.23 10.76
CA TYR A 278 17.83 6.44 10.75
C TYR A 278 17.92 5.30 9.74
N SER A 279 17.23 4.19 10.02
CA SER A 279 17.01 3.10 9.07
C SER A 279 15.53 3.07 8.69
N CYS A 280 15.23 3.03 7.40
CA CYS A 280 13.87 3.16 6.87
C CYS A 280 13.34 1.87 6.26
N ASP A 281 12.02 1.71 6.34
CA ASP A 281 11.22 0.72 5.63
C ASP A 281 10.07 1.41 4.88
N GLY A 282 9.72 0.86 3.72
CA GLY A 282 8.59 1.33 2.93
C GLY A 282 7.27 0.79 3.48
N GLU A 283 6.33 1.66 3.83
CA GLU A 283 5.02 1.32 4.36
C GLU A 283 3.93 2.15 3.67
N ALA A 284 3.05 1.51 2.90
CA ALA A 284 1.93 2.18 2.22
C ALA A 284 2.36 3.47 1.48
N ASP A 285 1.96 4.67 1.90
CA ASP A 285 2.29 5.94 1.25
C ASP A 285 3.55 6.65 1.79
N GLN A 286 4.32 5.99 2.66
CA GLN A 286 5.42 6.60 3.41
C GLN A 286 6.62 5.67 3.61
N TRP A 287 7.77 6.25 3.96
CA TRP A 287 8.86 5.50 4.59
C TRP A 287 8.77 5.75 6.07
N ARG A 288 8.73 4.68 6.86
CA ARG A 288 8.87 4.75 8.31
C ARG A 288 10.33 4.51 8.65
N CYS A 289 10.94 5.46 9.34
CA CYS A 289 12.35 5.40 9.68
C CYS A 289 12.54 5.44 11.19
N VAL A 290 13.33 4.50 11.71
CA VAL A 290 13.64 4.39 13.14
C VAL A 290 15.09 4.82 13.38
N ALA A 291 15.34 5.58 14.44
CA ALA A 291 16.68 5.99 14.82
C ALA A 291 17.60 4.77 14.96
N SER A 292 18.81 4.88 14.42
CA SER A 292 19.71 3.74 14.23
C SER A 292 21.14 4.10 14.63
N GLY A 293 21.74 3.28 15.50
CA GLY A 293 23.16 3.38 15.84
C GLY A 293 24.11 2.87 14.76
N LYS A 294 23.61 2.41 13.59
CA LYS A 294 24.46 1.84 12.53
C LYS A 294 25.49 2.85 11.99
N THR A 295 25.12 4.13 11.94
CA THR A 295 25.97 5.20 11.43
C THR A 295 26.13 6.35 12.44
N SER A 296 25.76 6.15 13.71
CA SER A 296 25.83 7.14 14.80
C SER A 296 26.11 6.47 16.16
N ASP A 297 27.02 7.02 16.97
CA ASP A 297 27.33 6.52 18.33
C ASP A 297 26.37 7.12 19.37
N PHE A 298 25.25 6.46 19.66
CA PHE A 298 24.31 6.90 20.71
C PHE A 298 24.69 6.35 22.09
N SER A 299 24.64 7.21 23.12
CA SER A 299 24.93 6.84 24.51
C SER A 299 23.67 6.51 25.34
N CYS A 300 22.50 6.46 24.70
CA CYS A 300 21.18 6.32 25.33
C CYS A 300 20.28 5.37 24.54
N ASP A 301 19.14 5.00 25.12
CA ASP A 301 18.11 4.25 24.43
C ASP A 301 17.36 5.15 23.43
N ILE A 302 17.47 4.83 22.15
CA ILE A 302 16.81 5.53 21.03
C ILE A 302 15.60 4.75 20.49
N ALA A 303 15.22 3.64 21.13
CA ALA A 303 14.09 2.82 20.71
C ALA A 303 12.82 3.68 20.62
N ALA A 304 12.03 3.47 19.56
CA ALA A 304 10.79 4.20 19.25
C ALA A 304 10.93 5.68 18.84
N LYS A 305 12.14 6.17 18.56
CA LYS A 305 12.33 7.49 17.92
C LYS A 305 12.16 7.33 16.40
N GLU A 306 10.97 7.66 15.91
CA GLU A 306 10.60 7.48 14.51
C GLU A 306 10.47 8.80 13.76
N ILE A 307 10.71 8.76 12.47
CA ILE A 307 10.34 9.82 11.53
C ILE A 307 9.68 9.16 10.31
N TYR A 308 8.91 9.95 9.58
CA TYR A 308 8.22 9.53 8.38
C TYR A 308 8.63 10.40 7.21
N LEU A 309 9.02 9.78 6.11
CA LEU A 309 9.24 10.45 4.84
C LEU A 309 8.06 10.15 3.91
N ARG A 310 7.48 11.18 3.31
CA ARG A 310 6.43 11.04 2.30
C ARG A 310 6.80 11.80 1.04
N ARG A 311 6.29 11.35 -0.10
CA ARG A 311 6.36 12.14 -1.33
C ARG A 311 5.60 13.45 -1.14
N GLY A 312 6.25 14.56 -1.47
CA GLY A 312 5.63 15.87 -1.52
C GLY A 312 5.34 16.28 -2.97
N ALA A 313 4.45 17.26 -3.13
CA ALA A 313 4.10 17.80 -4.44
C ALA A 313 5.35 18.33 -5.18
N ASN A 314 5.34 18.24 -6.52
CA ASN A 314 6.37 18.79 -7.41
C ASN A 314 7.79 18.30 -7.07
N GLY A 315 7.93 17.03 -6.68
CA GLY A 315 9.23 16.45 -6.39
C GLY A 315 9.80 16.85 -5.02
N THR A 316 9.01 17.46 -4.13
CA THR A 316 9.44 17.67 -2.74
C THR A 316 9.37 16.37 -1.93
N MET A 317 9.91 16.41 -0.71
CA MET A 317 9.80 15.37 0.30
C MET A 317 9.19 15.98 1.57
N MET A 318 8.24 15.29 2.19
CA MET A 318 7.69 15.68 3.47
C MET A 318 8.36 14.85 4.56
N LEU A 319 8.99 15.50 5.53
CA LEU A 319 9.53 14.88 6.73
C LEU A 319 8.61 15.22 7.91
N ALA A 320 8.18 14.22 8.67
CA ALA A 320 7.34 14.42 9.84
C ALA A 320 7.69 13.44 10.96
N ASN A 321 7.39 13.84 12.19
CA ASN A 321 7.16 12.89 13.27
C ASN A 321 5.79 13.26 13.90
N PRO A 322 4.74 12.45 13.68
CA PRO A 322 3.39 12.77 14.12
C PRO A 322 3.18 12.51 15.62
N ASN A 323 3.98 11.63 16.22
CA ASN A 323 3.84 11.20 17.62
C ASN A 323 4.65 12.11 18.57
N SER A 324 5.69 12.74 18.06
CA SER A 324 6.47 13.76 18.74
C SER A 324 7.03 14.71 17.68
N SER A 325 7.23 15.99 17.97
CA SER A 325 8.03 16.85 17.07
C SER A 325 9.39 16.22 16.71
N LEU A 326 9.99 16.63 15.59
CA LEU A 326 11.34 16.15 15.27
C LEU A 326 12.30 16.46 16.42
N PRO A 327 13.19 15.53 16.78
CA PRO A 327 14.26 15.78 17.74
C PRO A 327 15.27 16.76 17.13
N ILE A 328 14.98 18.06 17.22
CA ILE A 328 15.84 19.19 16.83
C ILE A 328 17.03 19.40 17.78
N ILE A 329 17.24 18.45 18.68
CA ILE A 329 18.27 18.37 19.72
C ILE A 329 18.79 16.93 19.71
N ASP A 330 20.00 16.73 20.26
CA ASP A 330 20.54 15.40 20.48
C ASP A 330 19.51 14.50 21.20
N LEU A 331 19.20 13.36 20.57
CA LEU A 331 18.26 12.36 21.06
C LEU A 331 18.60 11.84 22.46
N CYS A 332 19.87 11.91 22.85
CA CYS A 332 20.35 11.51 24.16
C CYS A 332 20.40 12.64 25.19
N SER A 333 19.96 13.85 24.84
CA SER A 333 19.90 14.97 25.77
C SER A 333 18.64 14.89 26.65
N LYS A 334 18.75 15.35 27.91
CA LYS A 334 17.59 15.47 28.83
C LYS A 334 16.46 16.37 28.30
N ALA A 335 16.75 17.22 27.32
CA ALA A 335 15.75 18.06 26.67
C ALA A 335 14.88 17.29 25.66
N ALA A 336 15.30 16.08 25.23
CA ALA A 336 14.60 15.23 24.26
C ALA A 336 13.45 14.39 24.87
N GLU A 337 13.25 14.49 26.18
CA GLU A 337 12.17 13.84 26.93
C GLU A 337 10.86 14.66 26.94
N GLY A 338 10.89 15.92 26.48
CA GLY A 338 9.70 16.79 26.43
C GLY A 338 9.02 16.79 25.05
N GLU A 339 7.70 16.98 25.03
CA GLU A 339 7.00 17.38 23.79
C GLU A 339 7.54 18.74 23.35
N THR A 340 8.09 18.88 22.13
CA THR A 340 8.45 20.22 21.69
C THR A 340 7.17 20.97 21.34
N ALA A 341 7.02 22.14 21.95
CA ALA A 341 5.96 23.10 21.65
C ALA A 341 6.18 23.83 20.31
N SER A 342 7.14 23.37 19.49
CA SER A 342 7.54 24.04 18.26
C SER A 342 6.61 23.70 17.08
N ASP A 343 6.49 24.63 16.14
CA ASP A 343 5.89 24.43 14.81
C ASP A 343 6.66 23.40 13.94
N ASP A 344 7.80 22.94 14.44
CA ASP A 344 8.77 22.00 13.85
C ASP A 344 8.28 20.51 13.82
N ARG A 345 7.03 20.29 13.41
CA ARG A 345 6.42 18.94 13.34
C ARG A 345 6.49 18.33 11.96
N VAL A 346 6.40 19.16 10.93
CA VAL A 346 6.33 18.74 9.52
C VAL A 346 7.14 19.71 8.67
N TYR A 347 7.99 19.16 7.82
CA TYR A 347 8.88 19.91 6.95
C TYR A 347 8.64 19.50 5.51
N ARG A 348 8.41 20.49 4.65
CA ARG A 348 8.54 20.32 3.21
C ARG A 348 9.99 20.59 2.83
N LEU A 349 10.64 19.60 2.23
CA LEU A 349 12.03 19.63 1.84
C LEU A 349 12.14 19.63 0.31
N GLU A 350 13.04 20.47 -0.19
CA GLU A 350 13.30 20.62 -1.61
C GLU A 350 14.54 19.79 -1.99
N PRO A 351 14.60 19.23 -3.22
CA PRO A 351 15.80 18.57 -3.68
C PRO A 351 16.96 19.58 -3.75
N MET A 352 18.12 19.20 -3.23
CA MET A 352 19.31 20.03 -3.21
C MET A 352 20.51 19.28 -3.80
N PRO A 353 21.57 19.98 -4.27
CA PRO A 353 22.82 19.33 -4.63
C PRO A 353 23.41 18.59 -3.43
N GLN A 354 24.11 17.47 -3.67
CA GLN A 354 24.75 16.68 -2.60
C GLN A 354 25.63 17.52 -1.66
N ALA A 355 26.37 18.48 -2.22
CA ALA A 355 27.24 19.39 -1.46
C ALA A 355 26.49 20.30 -0.47
N ALA A 356 25.15 20.34 -0.48
CA ALA A 356 24.34 21.08 0.49
C ALA A 356 23.92 20.25 1.72
N CYS A 357 24.11 18.93 1.69
CA CYS A 357 23.84 18.02 2.80
C CYS A 357 25.09 17.33 3.34
N ALA A 358 26.09 17.10 2.50
CA ALA A 358 27.40 16.60 2.93
C ALA A 358 28.30 17.81 3.28
N PRO A 359 28.90 17.85 4.49
CA PRO A 359 30.04 18.73 4.75
C PRO A 359 31.27 18.35 3.91
#